data_AF-A0A2M4B0C5-F1
#
_entry.id   AF-A0A2M4B0C5-F1
#
_cell.length_a   1.000
_cell.length_b   1.000
_cell.length_c   1.000
_cell.angle_alpha   90.00
_cell.angle_beta   90.00
_cell.angle_gamma   90.00
#
_symmetry.space_group_name_H-M   'P 1'
#
loop_
_entity.id
_entity.type
_entity.pdbx_description
1 polymer ?
#
loop_
_entity_poly.entity_id
_entity_poly.type
_entity_poly.pdbx_seq_one_letter_code
_entity_poly.pdbx_strand_id
1 'polypeptide(L)' 'MAKKELFLPKRQDILRLHGALDKRYSEIAHLTIINLNAVARVNQRFKYDGRGSNLAKNGRPSMCTDRMRRAFLTNRVEHN' A
#
# COMPACT_ATOMS: atom_id res chain seq x y z
N MET A 1 -0.33 6.49 15.26
CA MET A 1 0.86 5.75 14.81
C MET A 1 0.57 5.12 13.45
N ALA A 2 1.10 5.69 12.36
CA ALA A 2 0.99 5.05 11.05
C ALA A 2 1.81 3.74 11.07
N LYS A 3 1.18 2.59 10.80
CA LYS A 3 1.89 1.30 10.73
C LYS A 3 2.92 1.40 9.60
N LYS A 4 4.21 1.42 9.95
CA LYS A 4 5.30 1.45 8.96
C LYS A 4 5.18 0.22 8.08
N GLU A 5 4.94 0.45 6.80
CA GLU A 5 4.74 -0.65 5.86
C GLU A 5 6.02 -1.43 5.62
N LEU A 6 5.85 -2.70 5.27
CA LEU A 6 6.95 -3.56 4.89
C LEU A 6 7.54 -3.09 3.55
N PHE A 7 8.87 -3.03 3.47
CA PHE A 7 9.58 -2.59 2.27
C PHE A 7 9.27 -3.49 1.06
N LEU A 8 9.21 -2.91 -0.14
CA LEU A 8 8.73 -3.60 -1.35
C LEU A 8 9.51 -4.88 -1.68
N PRO A 9 10.86 -4.90 -1.69
CA PRO A 9 11.65 -6.12 -1.88
C PRO A 9 11.27 -7.25 -0.92
N LYS A 10 11.11 -6.93 0.38
CA LYS A 10 10.72 -7.95 1.37
C LYS A 10 9.31 -8.53 1.09
N ARG A 11 8.38 -7.72 0.58
CA ARG A 11 7.06 -8.21 0.14
C ARG A 11 7.19 -9.14 -1.06
N GLN A 12 8.04 -8.79 -2.03
CA GLN A 12 8.31 -9.64 -3.19
C GLN A 12 8.98 -10.96 -2.82
N ASP A 13 9.90 -10.95 -1.85
CA ASP A 13 10.52 -12.20 -1.36
C ASP A 13 9.49 -13.11 -0.71
N ILE A 14 8.57 -12.56 0.13
CA ILE A 14 7.44 -13.32 0.68
C ILE A 14 6.61 -13.96 -0.44
N LEU A 15 6.25 -13.18 -1.46
CA LEU A 15 5.40 -13.64 -2.55
C LEU A 15 6.10 -14.70 -3.41
N ARG A 16 7.41 -14.56 -3.66
CA ARG A 16 8.21 -15.57 -4.37
C ARG A 16 8.30 -16.86 -3.57
N LEU A 17 8.59 -16.77 -2.27
CA LEU A 17 8.71 -17.95 -1.40
C LEU A 17 7.38 -18.70 -1.28
N HIS A 18 6.25 -17.99 -1.24
CA HIS A 18 4.94 -18.63 -1.20
C HIS A 18 4.49 -19.15 -2.57
N GLY A 19 4.59 -18.34 -3.62
CA GLY A 19 4.00 -18.66 -4.93
C GLY A 19 4.87 -19.54 -5.83
N ALA A 20 6.20 -19.42 -5.77
CA ALA A 20 7.10 -20.18 -6.63
C ALA A 20 7.70 -21.42 -5.94
N LEU A 21 7.79 -21.40 -4.62
CA LEU A 21 8.44 -22.45 -3.83
C LEU A 21 7.48 -23.14 -2.85
N ASP A 22 6.18 -22.81 -2.88
CA ASP A 22 5.11 -23.39 -2.05
C ASP A 22 5.44 -23.51 -0.55
N LYS A 23 6.25 -22.59 -0.03
CA LYS A 23 6.66 -22.61 1.38
C LYS A 23 5.50 -22.22 2.30
N ARG A 24 5.47 -22.82 3.50
CA ARG A 24 4.47 -22.48 4.53
C ARG A 24 4.76 -21.10 5.12
N TYR A 25 3.74 -20.43 5.63
CA TYR A 25 3.90 -19.08 6.21
C TYR A 25 4.86 -19.03 7.39
N SER A 26 4.91 -20.09 8.20
CA SER A 26 5.90 -20.22 9.29
C SER A 26 7.32 -20.23 8.76
N GLU A 27 7.60 -21.02 7.74
CA GLU A 27 8.93 -21.12 7.12
C GLU A 27 9.34 -19.78 6.49
N ILE A 28 8.42 -19.11 5.80
CA ILE A 28 8.67 -17.79 5.20
C ILE A 28 8.99 -16.76 6.29
N ALA A 29 8.27 -16.78 7.42
CA ALA A 29 8.51 -15.90 8.55
C ALA A 29 9.93 -16.07 9.11
N HIS A 30 10.39 -17.31 9.24
CA HIS A 30 11.77 -17.62 9.65
C HIS A 30 12.81 -17.17 8.62
N LEU A 31 12.60 -17.46 7.34
CA LEU A 31 13.57 -17.13 6.28
C LEU A 31 13.72 -15.63 6.04
N THR A 32 12.62 -14.87 6.18
CA THR A 32 12.61 -13.42 5.88
C THR A 32 12.79 -12.53 7.11
N ILE A 33 12.77 -13.13 8.31
CA ILE A 33 12.76 -12.46 9.62
C ILE A 33 11.59 -11.45 9.67
N ILE A 34 10.39 -11.96 9.37
CA ILE A 34 9.15 -11.18 9.34
C ILE A 34 8.11 -11.88 10.18
N ASN A 35 7.30 -11.11 10.90
CA ASN A 35 6.19 -11.65 11.68
C ASN A 35 5.20 -12.44 10.80
N LEU A 36 4.78 -13.61 11.25
CA LEU A 36 3.83 -14.50 10.57
C LEU A 36 2.56 -13.77 10.09
N ASN A 37 2.00 -12.88 10.92
CA ASN A 37 0.82 -12.11 10.58
C ASN A 37 1.07 -11.13 9.43
N ALA A 38 2.29 -10.61 9.31
CA ALA A 38 2.66 -9.76 8.19
C ALA A 38 2.81 -10.56 6.90
N VAL A 39 3.40 -11.77 6.96
CA VAL A 39 3.47 -12.72 5.83
C VAL A 39 2.06 -13.05 5.33
N ALA A 40 1.15 -13.42 6.23
CA ALA A 40 -0.24 -13.74 5.90
C ALA A 40 -0.95 -12.56 5.21
N ARG A 41 -0.82 -11.34 5.76
CA ARG A 41 -1.42 -10.14 5.15
C ARG A 41 -0.90 -9.85 3.74
N VAL A 42 0.41 -10.01 3.51
CA VAL A 42 1.00 -9.79 2.18
C VAL A 42 0.44 -10.79 1.17
N ASN A 43 0.41 -12.07 1.52
CA ASN A 43 -0.11 -13.13 0.63
C ASN A 43 -1.61 -12.99 0.37
N GLN A 44 -2.40 -12.74 1.43
CA GLN A 44 -3.84 -12.51 1.29
C GLN A 44 -4.12 -11.32 0.37
N ARG A 45 -3.41 -10.21 0.58
CA ARG A 45 -3.61 -9.02 -0.25
C ARG A 45 -3.19 -9.24 -1.70
N PHE A 46 -2.10 -9.97 -1.94
CA PHE A 46 -1.73 -10.35 -3.31
C PHE A 46 -2.81 -11.20 -3.99
N LYS A 47 -3.46 -12.13 -3.27
CA LYS A 47 -4.59 -12.91 -3.82
C LYS A 47 -5.79 -12.03 -4.21
N TYR A 48 -6.09 -10.99 -3.43
CA TYR A 48 -7.22 -10.10 -3.71
C TYR A 48 -6.89 -9.01 -4.76
N ASP A 49 -5.73 -8.36 -4.64
CA ASP A 49 -5.36 -7.18 -5.45
C ASP A 49 -4.49 -7.51 -6.67
N GLY A 50 -3.91 -8.71 -6.72
CA GLY A 50 -2.96 -9.16 -7.76
C GLY A 50 -1.61 -8.43 -7.73
N ARG A 51 -1.29 -7.70 -6.65
CA ARG A 51 -0.12 -6.81 -6.57
C ARG A 51 0.68 -6.97 -5.29
N GLY A 52 2.01 -6.97 -5.42
CA GLY A 52 2.94 -6.92 -4.27
C GLY A 52 3.18 -5.51 -3.73
N SER A 53 2.64 -4.49 -4.40
CA SER A 53 2.70 -3.09 -4.01
C SER A 53 1.44 -2.68 -3.26
N ASN A 54 1.59 -1.97 -2.15
CA ASN A 54 0.50 -1.34 -1.41
C ASN A 54 0.26 0.12 -1.84
N LEU A 55 0.86 0.60 -2.94
CA LEU A 55 0.58 1.95 -3.42
C LEU A 55 -0.92 2.11 -3.61
N ALA A 56 -1.48 3.18 -3.05
CA ALA A 56 -2.89 3.49 -3.22
C ALA A 56 -3.21 3.51 -4.71
N LYS A 57 -4.34 2.88 -5.09
CA LYS A 57 -4.91 2.89 -6.45
C LYS A 57 -5.35 4.31 -6.81
N ASN A 58 -4.38 5.21 -6.95
CA ASN A 58 -4.55 6.65 -7.03
C ASN A 58 -5.25 7.22 -5.77
N GLY A 59 -4.83 8.41 -5.33
CA GLY A 59 -5.56 9.11 -4.27
C GLY A 59 -7.03 9.28 -4.66
N ARG A 60 -7.92 9.33 -3.66
CA ARG A 60 -9.33 9.69 -3.90
C ARG A 60 -9.32 10.98 -4.72
N PRO A 61 -9.96 11.03 -5.91
CA PRO A 61 -9.97 12.26 -6.69
C PRO A 61 -10.55 13.36 -5.82
N SER A 62 -9.76 14.41 -5.58
CA SER A 62 -10.25 15.60 -4.90
C SER A 62 -11.30 16.23 -5.80
N MET A 63 -12.57 16.23 -5.37
CA MET A 63 -13.65 16.92 -6.08
C MET A 63 -13.31 18.41 -6.29
N CYS A 64 -12.54 19.01 -5.37
CA CYS A 64 -11.99 20.35 -5.53
C CYS A 64 -10.59 20.26 -6.13
N THR A 65 -10.50 20.49 -7.44
CA THR A 65 -9.20 20.66 -8.11
C THR A 65 -8.51 21.90 -7.56
N ASP A 66 -7.17 21.97 -7.60
CA ASP A 66 -6.45 23.18 -7.18
C ASP A 66 -6.92 24.44 -7.94
N ARG A 67 -7.43 24.28 -9.16
CA ARG A 67 -8.10 25.34 -9.92
C ARG A 67 -9.34 25.86 -9.19
N MET A 68 -10.25 24.99 -8.74
CA MET A 68 -11.42 25.40 -7.96
C MET A 68 -11.02 26.07 -6.64
N ARG A 69 -10.02 25.52 -5.94
CA ARG A 69 -9.51 26.12 -4.69
C ARG A 69 -8.99 27.53 -4.90
N ARG A 70 -8.23 27.78 -5.98
CA ARG A 70 -7.72 29.11 -6.32
C ARG A 70 -8.86 30.08 -6.66
N ALA A 71 -9.86 29.63 -7.41
CA ALA A 71 -11.03 30.46 -7.75
C ALA A 71 -11.84 30.89 -6.51
N PHE A 72 -11.99 30.01 -5.51
CA PHE A 72 -12.61 30.38 -4.23
C PHE A 72 -11.79 31.41 -3.44
N LEU A 73 -10.47 31.36 -3.53
CA LEU A 73 -9.58 32.30 -2.83
C LEU A 73 -9.56 33.68 -3.51
N THR A 74 -9.55 33.75 -4.84
CA THR A 74 -9.60 35.03 -5.58
C THR A 74 -10.94 35.74 -5.37
N ASN A 75 -12.06 35.01 -5.43
CA ASN A 75 -13.39 35.59 -5.23
C ASN A 75 -13.66 36.06 -3.79
N ARG A 76 -12.84 35.64 -2.81
CA ARG A 76 -12.88 36.17 -1.44
C ARG A 76 -12.12 37.49 -1.27
N VAL A 77 -11.19 37.80 -2.16
CA VAL A 77 -10.40 39.04 -2.12
C VAL A 77 -11.14 40.19 -2.80
N GLU A 78 -11.96 39.90 -3.82
CA GLU A 78 -12.72 40.93 -4.56
C GLU A 78 -14.02 41.40 -3.87
N HIS A 79 -14.36 40.81 -2.72
CA HIS A 79 -15.59 41.14 -1.96
C HIS A 79 -15.31 41.66 -0.54
N ASN A 80 -14.07 42.06 -0.25
CA ASN A 80 -13.69 42.90 0.88
C ASN A 80 -13.13 44.22 0.38
#